data_AF-A0A2V8DKT6-F1
#
_entry.id   AF-A0A2V8DKT6-F1
#
_cell.length_a   1.000
_cell.length_b   1.000
_cell.length_c   1.000
_cell.angle_alpha   90.00
_cell.angle_beta   90.00
_cell.angle_gamma   90.00
#
_symmetry.space_group_name_H-M   'P 1'
#
loop_
_entity.id
_entity.type
_entity.pdbx_description
1 polymer ?
#
loop_
_entity_poly.entity_id
_entity_poly.type
_entity_poly.pdbx_seq_one_letter_code
_entity_poly.pdbx_strand_id
1 'polypeptide(L)'
;MLGLFPHAQYEEETLQLDSGDVLVVFSDGVSEAIDVHGEEFGDDRIVSCISANRHLDPAALLDCLLATVRQFSEGTVQRDDVTAMIVRV
;
A
#
# COMPACT_ATOMS: atom_id res chain seq x y z
N MET A 1 -7.65 17.43 -0.17
CA MET A 1 -6.42 18.20 -0.47
C MET A 1 -6.15 19.16 0.67
N LEU A 2 -4.99 19.04 1.32
CA LEU A 2 -4.60 19.89 2.43
C LEU A 2 -4.02 21.23 1.91
N GLY A 3 -4.12 22.29 2.71
CA GLY A 3 -3.40 23.56 2.47
C GLY A 3 -4.01 24.52 1.43
N LEU A 4 -4.88 24.07 0.53
CA LEU A 4 -5.52 24.95 -0.46
C LEU A 4 -6.81 25.62 0.03
N PHE A 5 -7.51 25.03 0.99
CA PHE A 5 -8.83 25.50 1.44
C PHE A 5 -8.83 25.74 2.96
N PRO A 6 -8.94 27.00 3.42
CA PRO A 6 -8.85 27.37 4.84
C PRO A 6 -9.90 26.70 5.75
N HIS A 7 -11.02 26.26 5.17
CA HIS A 7 -12.16 25.67 5.89
C HIS A 7 -12.59 24.34 5.26
N ALA A 8 -11.64 23.56 4.74
CA ALA A 8 -11.94 22.20 4.29
C ALA A 8 -12.51 21.38 5.46
N GLN A 9 -13.62 20.69 5.21
CA GLN A 9 -14.16 19.67 6.09
C GLN A 9 -13.68 18.32 5.57
N TYR A 10 -13.26 17.45 6.49
CA TYR A 10 -12.82 16.09 6.18
C TYR A 10 -13.81 15.13 6.82
N GLU A 11 -14.15 14.08 6.07
CA GLU A 11 -14.94 12.98 6.61
C GLU A 11 -14.05 12.13 7.50
N GLU A 12 -14.61 11.67 8.61
CA GLU A 12 -13.95 10.79 9.56
C GLU A 12 -14.77 9.50 9.65
N GLU A 13 -14.09 8.36 9.57
CA GLU A 13 -14.68 7.05 9.78
C GLU A 13 -14.00 6.34 10.94
N THR A 14 -14.74 5.46 11.62
CA THR A 14 -14.21 4.62 12.69
C THR A 14 -14.55 3.17 12.40
N LEU A 15 -13.55 2.31 12.47
CA LEU A 15 -13.67 0.87 12.27
C LEU A 15 -13.18 0.13 13.52
N GLN A 16 -13.90 -0.92 13.92
CA GLN A 16 -13.43 -1.86 14.94
C GLN A 16 -12.55 -2.91 14.26
N LEU A 17 -11.32 -3.08 14.75
CA LEU A 17 -10.40 -4.14 14.32
C LEU A 17 -10.41 -5.28 15.34
N ASP A 18 -10.42 -6.51 14.84
CA ASP A 18 -10.33 -7.73 15.64
C ASP A 18 -8.90 -8.30 15.63
N SER A 19 -8.60 -9.17 16.59
CA SER A 19 -7.27 -9.79 16.67
C SER A 19 -6.94 -10.56 15.39
N GLY A 20 -5.75 -10.33 14.86
CA GLY A 20 -5.27 -10.89 13.62
C GLY A 20 -5.59 -10.06 12.38
N ASP A 21 -6.37 -8.97 12.49
CA ASP A 21 -6.58 -8.02 11.39
C ASP A 21 -5.30 -7.27 11.05
N VAL A 22 -5.16 -6.97 9.76
CA VAL A 22 -4.00 -6.28 9.20
C VAL A 22 -4.48 -5.01 8.53
N LEU A 23 -4.04 -3.87 9.06
CA LEU A 23 -4.22 -2.57 8.44
C LEU A 23 -2.97 -2.23 7.63
N VAL A 24 -3.17 -1.93 6.35
CA VAL A 24 -2.11 -1.51 5.43
C VAL A 24 -2.40 -0.06 5.01
N VAL A 25 -1.43 0.81 5.23
CA VAL A 25 -1.49 2.23 4.84
C VAL A 25 -0.33 2.51 3.91
N PHE A 26 -0.57 3.16 2.78
CA PHE A 26 0.46 3.40 1.77
C PHE A 26 0.25 4.73 1.04
N SER A 27 1.33 5.24 0.42
CA SER A 27 1.26 6.32 -0.57
C SER A 27 0.94 5.76 -1.96
N ASP A 28 0.36 6.60 -2.81
CA ASP A 28 0.06 6.31 -4.23
C ASP A 28 1.25 5.74 -5.02
N GLY A 29 2.49 6.10 -4.69
CA GLY A 29 3.69 5.50 -5.27
C GLY A 29 3.74 3.96 -5.20
N VAL A 30 2.99 3.32 -4.29
CA VAL A 30 2.80 1.86 -4.24
C VAL A 30 1.82 1.38 -5.31
N SER A 31 0.61 1.94 -5.34
CA SER A 31 -0.47 1.50 -6.24
C SER A 31 -0.21 1.91 -7.70
N GLU A 32 0.40 3.07 -7.92
CA GLU A 32 0.71 3.65 -9.24
C GLU A 32 2.07 3.19 -9.80
N ALA A 33 2.79 2.31 -9.09
CA ALA A 33 3.99 1.68 -9.65
C ALA A 33 3.62 0.93 -10.95
N ILE A 34 4.37 1.17 -12.02
CA ILE A 34 4.05 0.61 -13.35
C ILE A 34 5.01 -0.48 -13.78
N ASP A 35 4.49 -1.46 -14.50
CA ASP A 35 5.30 -2.44 -15.22
C ASP A 35 5.77 -1.93 -16.59
N VAL A 36 6.53 -2.77 -17.30
CA VAL A 36 7.06 -2.46 -18.65
C VAL A 36 5.98 -2.28 -19.72
N HIS A 37 4.76 -2.72 -19.47
CA HIS A 37 3.60 -2.54 -20.34
C HIS A 37 2.82 -1.25 -19.99
N GLY A 38 3.19 -0.58 -18.91
CA GLY A 38 2.54 0.62 -18.41
C GLY A 38 1.29 0.32 -17.57
N GLU A 39 1.10 -0.92 -17.12
CA GLU A 39 0.03 -1.27 -16.19
C GLU A 39 0.42 -0.90 -14.76
N GLU A 40 -0.49 -0.28 -14.03
CA GLU A 40 -0.32 0.02 -12.60
C GLU A 40 -0.41 -1.25 -11.75
N PHE A 41 0.29 -1.25 -10.61
CA PHE A 41 0.29 -2.36 -9.66
C PHE A 41 -1.12 -2.58 -9.10
N GLY A 42 -1.77 -1.50 -8.66
CA GLY A 42 -3.17 -1.46 -8.25
C GLY A 42 -3.50 -2.13 -6.92
N ASP A 43 -4.65 -1.76 -6.37
CA ASP A 43 -5.12 -2.20 -5.05
C ASP A 43 -5.35 -3.72 -4.98
N ASP A 44 -5.84 -4.33 -6.06
CA ASP A 44 -6.11 -5.77 -6.14
C ASP A 44 -4.85 -6.60 -5.89
N ARG A 45 -3.70 -6.17 -6.44
CA ARG A 45 -2.42 -6.86 -6.24
C ARG A 45 -1.87 -6.64 -4.83
N ILE A 46 -2.09 -5.46 -4.23
CA ILE A 46 -1.76 -5.19 -2.82
C ILE A 46 -2.55 -6.15 -1.92
N VAL A 47 -3.88 -6.20 -2.07
CA VAL A 47 -4.76 -7.08 -1.28
C VAL A 47 -4.38 -8.55 -1.46
N SER A 48 -4.08 -8.97 -2.69
CA SER A 48 -3.66 -10.35 -2.99
C SER A 48 -2.32 -10.69 -2.31
N CYS A 49 -1.33 -9.80 -2.39
CA CYS A 49 -0.03 -9.96 -1.75
C CYS A 49 -0.17 -10.11 -0.23
N ILE A 50 -0.96 -9.23 0.40
CA ILE A 50 -1.17 -9.24 1.84
C ILE A 50 -1.93 -10.50 2.29
N SER A 51 -2.98 -10.87 1.56
CA SER A 51 -3.80 -12.05 1.88
C SER A 51 -3.00 -13.34 1.79
N ALA A 52 -2.15 -13.50 0.75
CA ALA A 52 -1.31 -14.68 0.57
C ALA A 52 -0.25 -14.82 1.68
N ASN A 53 0.19 -13.70 2.26
CA ASN A 53 1.31 -13.65 3.20
C ASN A 53 0.89 -13.27 4.64
N ARG A 54 -0.41 -13.31 4.97
CA ARG A 54 -0.96 -12.90 6.28
C ARG A 54 -0.34 -13.65 7.47
N HIS A 55 0.22 -14.83 7.24
CA HIS A 55 0.89 -15.63 8.27
C HIS A 55 2.27 -15.07 8.71
N LEU A 56 2.89 -14.19 7.93
CA LEU A 56 4.15 -13.55 8.27
C LEU A 56 3.97 -12.53 9.41
N ASP A 57 5.04 -12.21 10.12
CA ASP A 57 5.04 -11.06 11.03
C ASP A 57 4.93 -9.73 10.25
N PRO A 58 4.54 -8.60 10.90
CA PRO A 58 4.33 -7.34 10.19
C PRO A 58 5.53 -6.81 9.41
N ALA A 59 6.76 -7.02 9.90
CA ALA A 59 7.97 -6.54 9.22
C ALA A 59 8.24 -7.37 7.97
N ALA A 60 8.18 -8.70 8.09
CA ALA A 60 8.32 -9.59 6.95
C ALA A 60 7.21 -9.41 5.90
N LEU A 61 5.99 -9.07 6.34
CA LEU A 61 4.88 -8.76 5.43
C LEU A 61 5.12 -7.44 4.68
N LEU A 62 5.69 -6.43 5.35
CA LEU A 62 6.06 -5.15 4.74
C LEU A 62 7.15 -5.35 3.69
N ASP A 63 8.20 -6.09 4.04
CA ASP A 63 9.28 -6.44 3.12
C ASP A 63 8.78 -7.21 1.90
N CYS A 64 7.85 -8.15 2.12
CA CYS A 64 7.20 -8.90 1.05
C CYS A 64 6.43 -7.99 0.08
N LEU A 65 5.63 -7.04 0.59
CA LEU A 65 4.91 -6.08 -0.23
C LEU A 65 5.88 -5.21 -1.06
N LEU A 66 6.89 -4.63 -0.41
CA LEU A 66 7.86 -3.77 -1.09
C LEU A 66 8.68 -4.53 -2.14
N ALA A 67 9.06 -5.77 -1.87
CA ALA A 67 9.74 -6.62 -2.84
C ALA A 67 8.83 -6.93 -4.05
N THR A 68 7.55 -7.22 -3.81
CA THR A 68 6.58 -7.51 -4.86
C THR A 68 6.37 -6.31 -5.79
N VAL A 69 6.24 -5.11 -5.22
CA VAL A 69 6.12 -3.86 -5.99
C VAL A 69 7.38 -3.61 -6.82
N ARG A 70 8.58 -3.74 -6.22
CA ARG A 70 9.86 -3.56 -6.92
C ARG A 70 10.05 -4.55 -8.07
N GLN A 71 9.63 -5.79 -7.86
CA GLN A 71 9.70 -6.83 -8.88
C GLN A 71 8.71 -6.56 -10.02
N PHE A 72 7.50 -6.11 -9.70
CA PHE A 72 6.50 -5.75 -10.70
C PHE A 72 6.97 -4.58 -11.58
N SER A 73 7.57 -3.56 -10.98
CA SER A 73 8.11 -2.40 -11.68
C SER A 73 9.54 -2.59 -12.21
N GLU A 74 10.04 -3.82 -12.28
CA GLU A 74 11.41 -4.06 -12.75
C GLU A 74 11.54 -3.64 -14.23
N GLY A 75 12.60 -2.89 -14.55
CA GLY A 75 12.80 -2.36 -15.90
C GLY A 75 12.05 -1.06 -16.20
N THR A 76 11.31 -0.51 -15.23
CA THR A 76 10.74 0.84 -15.31
C THR A 76 11.42 1.80 -14.35
N VAL A 77 11.28 3.11 -14.63
CA VAL A 77 11.74 4.15 -13.71
C VAL A 77 10.64 4.40 -12.70
N GLN A 78 10.97 4.30 -11.42
CA GLN A 78 10.09 4.66 -10.33
C GLN A 78 9.69 6.14 -10.46
N ARG A 79 8.38 6.41 -10.44
CA ARG A 79 7.83 7.74 -10.72
C ARG A 79 7.62 8.58 -9.46
N ASP A 80 7.40 7.94 -8.31
CA ASP A 80 7.11 8.59 -7.04
C ASP A 80 7.68 7.82 -5.84
N ASP A 81 7.68 8.44 -4.66
CA ASP A 81 8.14 7.86 -3.41
C ASP A 81 7.20 6.73 -2.94
N VAL A 82 7.80 5.57 -2.68
CA VAL A 82 7.09 4.39 -2.18
C VAL A 82 7.16 4.36 -0.65
N THR A 83 6.01 4.52 0.00
CA THR A 83 5.88 4.40 1.46
C THR A 83 4.74 3.45 1.81
N ALA A 84 4.97 2.53 2.74
CA ALA A 84 3.95 1.65 3.28
C ALA A 84 4.17 1.40 4.78
N MET A 85 3.07 1.16 5.49
CA MET A 85 3.03 0.82 6.91
C MET A 85 2.06 -0.32 7.13
N ILE A 86 2.45 -1.28 7.98
CA ILE A 86 1.63 -2.41 8.36
C ILE A 86 1.41 -2.40 9.87
N VAL A 87 0.16 -2.49 10.28
CA VAL A 87 -0.25 -2.66 11.68
C VAL A 87 -1.05 -3.95 11.80
N ARG A 88 -0.78 -4.71 12.86
CA ARG A 88 -1.53 -5.92 13.21
C ARG A 88 -2.04 -5.84 14.64
N VAL A 89 -3.30 -6.21 14.83
CA VAL A 89 -3.98 -6.23 16.14
C VAL A 89 -3.84 -7.57 16.83
#